data_AF-A0A345NQC8-F1
#
_entry.id   AF-A0A345NQC8-F1
#
_cell.length_a   1.000
_cell.length_b   1.000
_cell.length_c   1.000
_cell.angle_alpha   90.00
_cell.angle_beta   90.00
_cell.angle_gamma   90.00
#
_symmetry.space_group_name_H-M   'P 1'
#
loop_
_entity.id
_entity.type
_entity.pdbx_description
1 polymer ?
#
loop_
_entity_poly.entity_id
_entity_poly.type
_entity_poly.pdbx_seq_one_letter_code
_entity_poly.pdbx_strand_id
1 'polypeptide(L)'
;MGSDRYRRLRADYDGEGLDEARCPDAPLTLVQEWLDDAVRRQAERGDAPEPMAMSVATVDEDGLPDVRTVLLRSLDEVGPGFFTSTLSAKGLQLRANPGVAAALTWPAMFRAVRFRGYAEQQAADEVAAYFRSRPWGARIGAHASAQSRPVPDRAALETAYQEMARRYPDTGSPDDVPVPEGWGGYRLVADRVELWAGRPSRLHDRIVWERVAPGGLDDAAAWRRTRLAP
;
A
#
# COMPACT_ATOMS: atom_id res chain seq x y z
N MET A 1 -2.22 4.89 -36.80
CA MET A 1 -2.27 6.27 -36.26
C MET A 1 -2.50 6.37 -34.73
N GLY A 2 -2.64 5.27 -33.97
CA GLY A 2 -2.91 5.33 -32.52
C GLY A 2 -1.71 5.40 -31.57
N SER A 3 -0.51 4.93 -31.95
CA SER A 3 0.66 4.90 -31.04
C SER A 3 1.33 6.27 -30.84
N ASP A 4 1.07 7.21 -31.76
CA ASP A 4 1.85 8.45 -31.86
C ASP A 4 1.37 9.55 -30.90
N ARG A 5 0.12 9.43 -30.42
CA ARG A 5 -0.44 10.31 -29.37
C ARG A 5 0.26 10.11 -28.03
N TYR A 6 0.63 8.87 -27.69
CA TYR A 6 1.25 8.53 -26.40
C TYR A 6 2.74 8.88 -26.36
N ARG A 7 3.43 8.84 -27.51
CA ARG A 7 4.85 9.22 -27.60
C ARG A 7 5.10 10.71 -27.32
N ARG A 8 4.13 11.57 -27.64
CA ARG A 8 4.24 13.02 -27.46
C ARG A 8 3.96 13.51 -26.04
N LEU A 9 3.43 12.64 -25.17
CA LEU A 9 3.18 12.94 -23.75
C LEU A 9 4.39 12.65 -22.86
N ARG A 10 5.59 12.53 -23.44
CA ARG A 10 6.81 12.31 -22.67
C ARG A 10 7.12 13.55 -21.84
N ALA A 11 6.86 13.46 -20.55
CA ALA A 11 7.42 14.38 -19.58
C ALA A 11 8.91 14.11 -19.42
N ASP A 12 9.70 15.18 -19.44
CA ASP A 12 11.06 15.14 -18.93
C ASP A 12 11.01 15.22 -17.41
N TYR A 13 11.87 14.45 -16.77
CA TYR A 13 11.98 14.39 -15.31
C TYR A 13 12.98 15.45 -14.87
N ASP A 14 12.61 16.24 -13.86
CA ASP A 14 13.48 17.26 -13.25
C ASP A 14 13.66 17.02 -11.73
N GLY A 15 13.48 15.78 -11.28
CA GLY A 15 13.58 15.40 -9.88
C GLY A 15 14.95 15.68 -9.25
N GLU A 16 14.95 15.97 -7.95
CA GLU A 16 16.13 16.32 -7.14
C GLU A 16 17.19 15.20 -7.08
N GLY A 17 16.77 13.95 -7.32
CA GLY A 17 17.63 12.76 -7.37
C GLY A 17 17.95 12.12 -6.02
N LEU A 18 18.75 11.06 -6.08
CA LEU A 18 19.24 10.30 -4.91
C LEU A 18 20.76 10.15 -4.98
N ASP A 19 21.43 10.64 -3.95
CA ASP A 19 22.88 10.50 -3.72
C ASP A 19 23.11 9.44 -2.63
N GLU A 20 24.07 8.54 -2.83
CA GLU A 20 24.50 7.53 -1.86
C GLU A 20 24.84 8.12 -0.50
N ALA A 21 25.44 9.31 -0.45
CA ALA A 21 25.79 9.98 0.80
C ALA A 21 24.55 10.41 1.62
N ARG A 22 23.40 10.56 0.95
CA ARG A 22 22.11 10.88 1.57
C ARG A 22 21.25 9.64 1.81
N CYS A 23 21.71 8.47 1.38
CA CYS A 23 21.04 7.23 1.66
C CYS A 23 21.53 6.70 3.02
N PRO A 24 20.63 6.27 3.92
CA PRO A 24 21.01 5.49 5.10
C PRO A 24 21.35 4.04 4.74
N ASP A 25 21.99 3.32 5.66
CA ASP A 25 22.32 1.90 5.48
C ASP A 25 21.09 0.99 5.67
N ALA A 26 20.06 1.46 6.38
CA ALA A 26 18.74 0.82 6.50
C ALA A 26 17.66 1.66 5.81
N PRO A 27 16.64 1.06 5.18
CA PRO A 27 15.70 1.80 4.32
C PRO A 27 14.68 2.68 5.05
N LEU A 28 14.30 2.39 6.30
CA LEU A 28 13.08 2.93 6.91
C LEU A 28 13.04 4.46 6.94
N THR A 29 14.11 5.11 7.41
CA THR A 29 14.17 6.56 7.57
C THR A 29 13.89 7.29 6.25
N LEU A 30 14.54 6.88 5.17
CA LEU A 30 14.38 7.55 3.88
C LEU A 30 13.00 7.27 3.24
N VAL A 31 12.41 6.09 3.50
CA VAL A 31 11.02 5.81 3.11
C VAL A 31 10.05 6.76 3.84
N GLN A 32 10.21 6.92 5.15
CA GLN A 32 9.38 7.79 5.98
C GLN A 32 9.50 9.25 5.53
N GLU A 33 10.73 9.74 5.30
CA GLU A 33 10.97 11.09 4.78
C GLU A 33 10.26 11.34 3.45
N TRP A 34 10.30 10.39 2.52
CA TRP A 34 9.62 10.52 1.23
C TRP A 34 8.10 10.50 1.35
N LEU A 35 7.56 9.70 2.26
CA LEU A 35 6.13 9.68 2.56
C LEU A 35 5.68 11.00 3.18
N ASP A 36 6.44 11.54 4.14
CA ASP A 36 6.17 12.82 4.79
C ASP A 36 6.24 13.98 3.80
N ASP A 37 7.21 13.97 2.88
CA ASP A 37 7.29 14.92 1.78
C ASP A 37 6.04 14.89 0.89
N ALA A 38 5.53 13.69 0.58
CA ALA A 38 4.32 13.51 -0.23
C ALA A 38 3.07 14.02 0.50
N VAL A 39 2.94 13.74 1.81
CA VAL A 39 1.87 14.27 2.67
C VAL A 39 1.92 15.79 2.73
N ARG A 40 3.12 16.37 2.93
CA ARG A 40 3.30 17.82 2.94
C ARG A 40 2.90 18.44 1.61
N ARG A 41 3.30 17.85 0.47
CA ARG A 41 2.91 18.33 -0.86
C ARG A 41 1.40 18.22 -1.11
N GLN A 42 0.75 17.17 -0.63
CA GLN A 42 -0.71 17.07 -0.66
C GLN A 42 -1.35 18.26 0.06
N ALA A 43 -0.89 18.57 1.27
CA ALA A 43 -1.46 19.64 2.10
C ALA A 43 -1.16 21.05 1.55
N GLU A 44 0.05 21.29 1.07
CA GLU A 44 0.50 22.62 0.64
C GLU A 44 0.15 22.95 -0.82
N ARG A 45 0.18 21.95 -1.71
CA ARG A 45 0.09 22.15 -3.17
C ARG A 45 -1.03 21.34 -3.83
N GLY A 46 -1.49 20.27 -3.18
CA GLY A 46 -2.48 19.35 -3.75
C GLY A 46 -1.98 18.52 -4.94
N ASP A 47 -0.67 18.53 -5.24
CA ASP A 47 -0.08 17.87 -6.41
C ASP A 47 0.34 16.42 -6.18
N ALA A 48 0.27 15.94 -4.93
CA ALA A 48 0.45 14.55 -4.53
C ALA A 48 -0.85 13.99 -3.91
N PRO A 49 -1.91 13.76 -4.70
CA PRO A 49 -3.16 13.23 -4.18
C PRO A 49 -2.99 11.81 -3.64
N GLU A 50 -3.66 11.50 -2.53
CA GLU A 50 -3.66 10.17 -1.90
C GLU A 50 -2.25 9.60 -1.69
N PRO A 51 -1.37 10.27 -0.92
CA PRO A 51 0.02 9.86 -0.76
C PRO A 51 0.18 8.47 -0.14
N MET A 52 -0.85 8.00 0.58
CA MET A 52 -0.95 6.66 1.17
C MET A 52 -1.47 5.58 0.21
N ALA A 53 -1.83 5.92 -1.04
CA ALA A 53 -2.27 4.95 -2.03
C ALA A 53 -1.11 4.02 -2.43
N MET A 54 -1.25 2.75 -2.07
CA MET A 54 -0.24 1.73 -2.28
C MET A 54 -0.78 0.65 -3.21
N SER A 55 -0.09 0.41 -4.33
CA SER A 55 -0.39 -0.76 -5.17
C SER A 55 0.17 -2.00 -4.50
N VAL A 56 -0.63 -3.07 -4.40
CA VAL A 56 -0.20 -4.37 -3.86
C VAL A 56 -0.41 -5.46 -4.90
N ALA A 57 0.65 -6.19 -5.21
CA ALA A 57 0.64 -7.35 -6.08
C ALA A 57 0.69 -8.64 -5.25
N THR A 58 -0.19 -9.58 -5.57
CA THR A 58 -0.26 -10.93 -4.99
C THR A 58 -0.33 -11.95 -6.12
N VAL A 59 -0.21 -13.23 -5.82
CA VAL A 59 -0.18 -14.31 -6.82
C VAL A 59 -1.31 -15.28 -6.55
N ASP A 60 -2.04 -15.67 -7.59
CA ASP A 60 -3.08 -16.70 -7.49
C ASP A 60 -2.54 -18.13 -7.51
N GLU A 61 -3.46 -19.09 -7.42
CA GLU A 61 -3.12 -20.52 -7.38
C GLU A 61 -2.50 -21.04 -8.70
N ASP A 62 -2.77 -20.35 -9.82
CA ASP A 62 -2.19 -20.64 -11.14
C ASP A 62 -0.81 -19.97 -11.34
N GLY A 63 -0.35 -19.18 -10.36
CA GLY A 63 0.91 -18.45 -10.43
C GLY A 63 0.82 -17.12 -11.17
N LEU A 64 -0.37 -16.63 -11.48
CA LEU A 64 -0.58 -15.34 -12.15
C LEU A 64 -0.60 -14.18 -11.14
N PRO A 65 0.04 -13.04 -11.45
CA PRO A 65 0.00 -11.88 -10.60
C PRO A 65 -1.31 -11.10 -10.76
N ASP A 66 -1.85 -10.63 -9.64
CA ASP A 66 -2.96 -9.69 -9.59
C ASP A 66 -2.55 -8.46 -8.79
N VAL A 67 -2.93 -7.27 -9.25
CA VAL A 67 -2.52 -5.97 -8.68
C VAL A 67 -3.73 -5.07 -8.45
N ARG A 68 -3.75 -4.41 -7.30
CA ARG A 68 -4.79 -3.45 -6.92
C ARG A 68 -4.27 -2.42 -5.95
N THR A 69 -4.97 -1.30 -5.85
CA THR A 69 -4.69 -0.26 -4.85
C THR A 69 -5.29 -0.63 -3.49
N VAL A 70 -4.50 -0.47 -2.44
CA VAL A 70 -4.91 -0.43 -1.03
C VAL A 70 -4.39 0.87 -0.42
N LEU A 71 -4.75 1.16 0.83
CA LEU A 71 -4.22 2.31 1.54
C LEU A 71 -3.22 1.83 2.59
N LEU A 72 -2.02 2.40 2.57
CA LEU A 72 -1.04 2.27 3.64
C LEU A 72 -1.64 2.83 4.94
N ARG A 73 -1.57 2.06 6.01
CA ARG A 73 -2.10 2.42 7.34
C ARG A 73 -1.08 2.34 8.45
N SER A 74 0.00 1.59 8.26
CA SER A 74 1.17 1.60 9.13
C SER A 74 2.43 1.45 8.28
N LEU A 75 3.52 2.03 8.75
CA LEU A 75 4.86 1.82 8.24
C LEU A 75 5.81 1.88 9.44
N ASP A 76 6.33 0.73 9.83
CA ASP A 76 7.16 0.52 11.00
C ASP A 76 8.42 -0.29 10.65
N GLU A 77 9.18 -0.72 11.65
CA GLU A 77 10.41 -1.48 11.51
C GLU A 77 10.18 -2.84 10.82
N VAL A 78 8.95 -3.35 10.78
CA VAL A 78 8.66 -4.62 10.10
C VAL A 78 8.29 -4.35 8.64
N GLY A 79 7.43 -3.35 8.38
CA GLY A 79 7.14 -2.86 7.04
C GLY A 79 5.74 -2.29 6.83
N PRO A 80 5.32 -2.07 5.57
CA PRO A 80 4.05 -1.42 5.28
C PRO A 80 2.86 -2.33 5.59
N GLY A 81 1.86 -1.79 6.28
CA GLY A 81 0.62 -2.49 6.66
C GLY A 81 -0.64 -1.88 6.04
N PHE A 82 -1.63 -2.74 5.77
CA PHE A 82 -2.93 -2.36 5.22
C PHE A 82 -4.06 -3.27 5.72
N PHE A 83 -5.28 -2.76 5.76
CA PHE A 83 -6.47 -3.51 6.18
C PHE A 83 -7.38 -3.89 5.01
N THR A 84 -8.00 -5.06 5.08
CA THR A 84 -8.81 -5.61 3.98
C THR A 84 -9.77 -6.70 4.46
N SER A 85 -10.55 -7.28 3.54
CA SER A 85 -11.24 -8.54 3.81
C SER A 85 -10.30 -9.71 3.50
N THR A 86 -10.08 -10.59 4.48
CA THR A 86 -9.31 -11.84 4.34
C THR A 86 -10.01 -12.86 3.45
N LEU A 87 -11.31 -12.64 3.15
CA LEU A 87 -12.12 -13.44 2.23
C LEU A 87 -12.13 -12.91 0.79
N SER A 88 -11.49 -11.77 0.54
CA SER A 88 -11.35 -11.20 -0.81
C SER A 88 -10.36 -11.98 -1.68
N ALA A 89 -10.32 -11.70 -2.98
CA ALA A 89 -9.35 -12.32 -3.90
C ALA A 89 -7.91 -12.23 -3.35
N LYS A 90 -7.46 -11.03 -2.95
CA LYS A 90 -6.12 -10.83 -2.38
C LYS A 90 -5.92 -11.57 -1.04
N GLY A 91 -6.95 -11.67 -0.20
CA GLY A 91 -6.86 -12.36 1.09
C GLY A 91 -6.73 -13.87 0.93
N LEU A 92 -7.50 -14.44 -0.01
CA LEU A 92 -7.42 -15.84 -0.39
C LEU A 92 -6.06 -16.17 -1.04
N GLN A 93 -5.59 -15.31 -1.94
CA GLN A 93 -4.27 -15.41 -2.57
C GLN A 93 -3.16 -15.37 -1.52
N LEU A 94 -3.15 -14.39 -0.61
CA LEU A 94 -2.13 -14.27 0.45
C LEU A 94 -2.14 -15.44 1.43
N ARG A 95 -3.30 -16.06 1.66
CA ARG A 95 -3.40 -17.26 2.49
C ARG A 95 -2.78 -18.48 1.80
N ALA A 96 -2.90 -18.60 0.49
CA ALA A 96 -2.31 -19.70 -0.28
C ALA A 96 -0.82 -19.47 -0.59
N ASN A 97 -0.44 -18.23 -0.89
CA ASN A 97 0.92 -17.81 -1.18
C ASN A 97 1.19 -16.45 -0.51
N PRO A 98 2.03 -16.39 0.55
CA PRO A 98 2.29 -15.15 1.26
C PRO A 98 3.17 -14.16 0.46
N GLY A 99 3.73 -14.56 -0.68
CA GLY A 99 4.55 -13.70 -1.52
C GLY A 99 3.80 -12.46 -1.99
N VAL A 100 4.36 -11.29 -1.72
CA VAL A 100 3.71 -10.00 -1.98
C VAL A 100 4.73 -8.94 -2.41
N ALA A 101 4.30 -8.02 -3.26
CA ALA A 101 5.02 -6.81 -3.57
C ALA A 101 4.12 -5.59 -3.40
N ALA A 102 4.69 -4.46 -3.00
CA ALA A 102 3.95 -3.21 -2.84
C ALA A 102 4.70 -2.05 -3.48
N ALA A 103 3.98 -1.02 -3.94
CA ALA A 103 4.55 0.19 -4.48
C ALA A 103 3.76 1.44 -4.06
N LEU A 104 4.48 2.43 -3.55
CA LEU A 104 4.01 3.82 -3.44
C LEU A 104 4.62 4.58 -4.63
N THR A 105 3.85 5.41 -5.30
CA THR A 105 4.33 6.21 -6.44
C THR A 105 3.70 7.58 -6.37
N TRP A 106 4.54 8.61 -6.39
CA TRP A 106 4.12 10.01 -6.37
C TRP A 106 4.60 10.67 -7.68
N PRO A 107 3.79 10.64 -8.75
CA PRO A 107 4.21 11.09 -10.08
C PRO A 107 4.72 12.53 -10.11
N ALA A 108 4.06 13.45 -9.40
CA ALA A 108 4.44 14.87 -9.34
C ALA A 108 5.77 15.13 -8.61
N MET A 109 6.26 14.15 -7.86
CA MET A 109 7.56 14.18 -7.20
C MET A 109 8.62 13.40 -7.97
N PHE A 110 8.21 12.66 -9.00
CA PHE A 110 9.06 11.71 -9.69
C PHE A 110 9.73 10.70 -8.74
N ARG A 111 9.00 10.25 -7.72
CA ARG A 111 9.49 9.31 -6.70
C ARG A 111 8.60 8.07 -6.63
N ALA A 112 9.23 6.92 -6.40
CA ALA A 112 8.53 5.68 -6.09
C ALA A 112 9.30 4.86 -5.06
N VAL A 113 8.58 4.20 -4.17
CA VAL A 113 9.09 3.22 -3.22
C VAL A 113 8.50 1.86 -3.57
N ARG A 114 9.33 0.83 -3.63
CA ARG A 114 8.90 -0.55 -3.89
C ARG A 114 9.34 -1.45 -2.76
N PHE A 115 8.45 -2.33 -2.32
CA PHE A 115 8.70 -3.37 -1.33
C PHE A 115 8.45 -4.73 -1.96
N ARG A 116 9.24 -5.74 -1.59
CA ARG A 116 8.99 -7.15 -1.90
C ARG A 116 9.32 -7.98 -0.67
N GLY A 117 8.48 -8.98 -0.39
CA GLY A 117 8.66 -9.89 0.73
C GLY A 117 7.43 -10.75 0.93
N TYR A 118 7.04 -10.95 2.18
CA TYR A 118 5.95 -11.83 2.56
C TYR A 118 4.89 -11.10 3.39
N ALA A 119 3.63 -11.46 3.20
CA ALA A 119 2.52 -10.92 3.98
C ALA A 119 2.31 -11.75 5.25
N GLU A 120 2.20 -11.06 6.38
CA GLU A 120 1.79 -11.61 7.67
C GLU A 120 0.45 -11.01 8.09
N GLN A 121 -0.43 -11.80 8.67
CA GLN A 121 -1.70 -11.27 9.20
C GLN A 121 -1.42 -10.43 10.45
N GLN A 122 -2.07 -9.28 10.53
CA GLN A 122 -2.02 -8.43 11.72
C GLN A 122 -2.80 -9.05 12.89
N ALA A 123 -2.39 -8.71 14.10
CA ALA A 123 -3.01 -9.21 15.31
C ALA A 123 -4.46 -8.72 15.44
N ALA A 124 -5.31 -9.55 16.06
CA ALA A 124 -6.75 -9.30 16.11
C ALA A 124 -7.11 -8.01 16.87
N ASP A 125 -6.30 -7.62 17.85
CA ASP A 125 -6.42 -6.37 18.60
C ASP A 125 -6.05 -5.14 17.76
N GLU A 126 -4.98 -5.19 16.96
CA GLU A 126 -4.64 -4.14 15.99
C GLU A 126 -5.76 -3.94 14.97
N VAL A 127 -6.30 -5.06 14.45
CA VAL A 127 -7.45 -5.09 13.54
C VAL A 127 -8.68 -4.46 14.19
N ALA A 128 -9.05 -4.88 15.40
CA ALA A 128 -10.19 -4.33 16.10
C ALA A 128 -10.04 -2.84 16.46
N ALA A 129 -8.83 -2.42 16.85
CA ALA A 129 -8.54 -1.01 17.12
C ALA A 129 -8.68 -0.15 15.86
N TYR A 130 -8.11 -0.59 14.74
CA TYR A 130 -8.27 0.14 13.48
C TYR A 130 -9.71 0.12 12.99
N PHE A 131 -10.41 -1.00 13.07
CA PHE A 131 -11.80 -1.07 12.61
C PHE A 131 -12.69 -0.03 13.31
N ARG A 132 -12.53 0.10 14.63
CA ARG A 132 -13.28 1.05 15.47
C ARG A 132 -12.97 2.51 15.15
N SER A 133 -11.76 2.83 14.66
CA SER A 133 -11.40 4.20 14.28
C SER A 133 -12.01 4.63 12.94
N ARG A 134 -12.54 3.70 12.15
CA ARG A 134 -13.13 4.00 10.84
C ARG A 134 -14.47 4.73 10.99
N PRO A 135 -14.79 5.69 10.09
CA PRO A 135 -16.11 6.31 10.03
C PRO A 135 -17.21 5.26 9.98
N TRP A 136 -18.36 5.52 10.62
CA TRP A 136 -19.49 4.59 10.69
C TRP A 136 -19.84 4.01 9.31
N GLY A 137 -19.98 4.86 8.29
CA GLY A 137 -20.30 4.39 6.93
C GLY A 137 -19.26 3.45 6.32
N ALA A 138 -17.98 3.60 6.67
CA ALA A 138 -16.92 2.69 6.24
C ALA A 138 -16.98 1.33 6.98
N ARG A 139 -17.40 1.33 8.25
CA ARG A 139 -17.68 0.11 9.02
C ARG A 139 -18.89 -0.63 8.46
N ILE A 140 -19.98 0.07 8.13
CA ILE A 140 -21.16 -0.50 7.46
C ILE A 140 -20.80 -1.09 6.10
N GLY A 141 -20.04 -0.35 5.27
CA GLY A 141 -19.61 -0.85 3.95
C GLY A 141 -18.78 -2.12 4.02
N ALA A 142 -18.05 -2.34 5.12
CA ALA A 142 -17.30 -3.57 5.33
C ALA A 142 -18.20 -4.78 5.66
N HIS A 143 -19.31 -4.59 6.38
CA HIS A 143 -20.31 -5.64 6.60
C HIS A 143 -21.14 -5.93 5.35
N ALA A 144 -21.49 -4.90 4.59
CA ALA A 144 -22.34 -5.03 3.42
C ALA A 144 -21.65 -5.69 2.22
N SER A 145 -20.31 -5.71 2.20
CA SER A 145 -19.53 -6.13 1.03
C SER A 145 -18.95 -7.53 1.18
N ALA A 146 -19.43 -8.47 0.35
CA ALA A 146 -18.71 -9.69 0.04
C ALA A 146 -17.58 -9.39 -0.98
N GLN A 147 -16.50 -8.75 -0.51
CA GLN A 147 -15.44 -8.20 -1.37
C GLN A 147 -14.93 -9.23 -2.41
N SER A 148 -14.85 -8.82 -3.68
CA SER A 148 -14.43 -9.64 -4.83
C SER A 148 -15.42 -10.72 -5.29
N ARG A 149 -16.63 -10.81 -4.74
CA ARG A 149 -17.69 -11.68 -5.26
C ARG A 149 -18.54 -10.94 -6.31
N PRO A 150 -19.05 -11.64 -7.35
CA PRO A 150 -19.99 -11.06 -8.28
C PRO A 150 -21.25 -10.57 -7.55
N VAL A 151 -21.75 -9.41 -7.96
CA VAL A 151 -23.04 -8.84 -7.54
C VAL A 151 -23.85 -8.53 -8.79
N PRO A 152 -25.19 -8.64 -8.76
CA PRO A 152 -26.00 -8.48 -9.96
C PRO A 152 -25.93 -7.05 -10.52
N ASP A 153 -25.98 -6.04 -9.64
CA ASP A 153 -25.95 -4.63 -10.03
C ASP A 153 -25.61 -3.70 -8.83
N ARG A 154 -25.66 -2.39 -9.10
CA ARG A 154 -25.45 -1.34 -8.10
C ARG A 154 -26.56 -1.29 -7.04
N ALA A 155 -27.81 -1.55 -7.42
CA ALA A 155 -28.94 -1.49 -6.51
C ALA A 155 -28.82 -2.56 -5.41
N ALA A 156 -28.33 -3.75 -5.75
CA ALA A 156 -28.06 -4.80 -4.77
C ALA A 156 -27.01 -4.38 -3.73
N LEU A 157 -25.95 -3.65 -4.13
CA LEU A 157 -24.96 -3.12 -3.19
C LEU A 157 -25.58 -2.09 -2.23
N GLU A 158 -26.45 -1.22 -2.75
CA GLU A 158 -27.12 -0.20 -1.96
C GLU A 158 -28.12 -0.82 -0.99
N THR A 159 -28.88 -1.83 -1.41
CA THR A 159 -29.78 -2.59 -0.52
C THR A 159 -28.99 -3.24 0.61
N ALA A 160 -27.90 -3.97 0.32
CA ALA A 160 -27.07 -4.60 1.35
C ALA A 160 -26.48 -3.57 2.33
N TYR A 161 -26.06 -2.40 1.83
CA TYR A 161 -25.61 -1.30 2.68
C TYR A 161 -26.72 -0.81 3.61
N GLN A 162 -27.92 -0.55 3.09
CA GLN A 162 -29.04 -0.06 3.88
C GLN A 162 -29.53 -1.10 4.91
N GLU A 163 -29.48 -2.39 4.58
CA GLU A 163 -29.75 -3.46 5.54
C GLU A 163 -28.77 -3.44 6.71
N MET A 164 -27.47 -3.33 6.44
CA MET A 164 -26.45 -3.25 7.50
C MET A 164 -26.54 -1.94 8.29
N ALA A 165 -26.84 -0.82 7.63
CA ALA A 165 -27.07 0.46 8.29
C ALA A 165 -28.26 0.42 9.28
N ARG A 166 -29.35 -0.28 8.93
CA ARG A 166 -30.48 -0.49 9.85
C ARG A 166 -30.14 -1.43 10.99
N ARG A 167 -29.31 -2.45 10.72
CA ARG A 167 -28.87 -3.43 11.71
C ARG A 167 -27.93 -2.82 12.76
N TYR A 168 -27.09 -1.87 12.35
CA TYR A 168 -26.08 -1.22 13.20
C TYR A 168 -26.26 0.31 13.17
N PRO A 169 -27.25 0.87 13.91
CA PRO A 169 -27.52 2.30 13.91
C PRO A 169 -26.33 3.11 14.44
N ASP A 170 -26.12 4.31 13.88
CA ASP A 170 -25.08 5.23 14.34
C ASP A 170 -25.52 5.95 15.62
N THR A 171 -24.92 5.60 16.75
CA THR A 171 -25.11 6.28 18.04
C THR A 171 -23.95 7.23 18.37
N GLY A 172 -22.99 7.36 17.45
CA GLY A 172 -21.72 8.05 17.67
C GLY A 172 -20.70 7.21 18.43
N SER A 173 -20.96 5.92 18.65
CA SER A 173 -20.06 5.03 19.38
C SER A 173 -19.09 4.30 18.42
N PRO A 174 -17.80 4.18 18.78
CA PRO A 174 -16.86 3.33 18.05
C PRO A 174 -17.25 1.84 18.11
N ASP A 175 -18.13 1.45 19.03
CA ASP A 175 -18.56 0.06 19.22
C ASP A 175 -19.94 -0.26 18.58
N ASP A 176 -20.57 0.71 17.90
CA ASP A 176 -21.88 0.52 17.21
C ASP A 176 -21.89 -0.61 16.17
N VAL A 177 -20.75 -0.83 15.54
CA VAL A 177 -20.57 -1.81 14.48
C VAL A 177 -19.47 -2.77 14.93
N PRO A 178 -19.77 -4.07 15.16
CA PRO A 178 -18.74 -5.05 15.51
C PRO A 178 -17.81 -5.29 14.31
N VAL A 179 -16.62 -5.84 14.54
CA VAL A 179 -15.72 -6.26 13.46
C VAL A 179 -16.37 -7.42 12.68
N PRO A 180 -16.56 -7.32 11.34
CA PRO A 180 -17.11 -8.41 10.55
C PRO A 180 -16.22 -9.65 10.55
N GLU A 181 -16.83 -10.82 10.43
CA GLU A 181 -16.10 -12.06 10.15
C GLU A 181 -15.31 -11.91 8.83
N GLY A 182 -14.03 -12.23 8.87
CA GLY A 182 -13.15 -12.08 7.71
C GLY A 182 -12.69 -10.66 7.41
N TRP A 183 -12.89 -9.70 8.33
CA TRP A 183 -12.21 -8.41 8.28
C TRP A 183 -10.86 -8.51 9.01
N GLY A 184 -9.78 -8.02 8.39
CA GLY A 184 -8.42 -8.20 8.91
C GLY A 184 -7.43 -7.21 8.33
N GLY A 185 -6.15 -7.46 8.57
CA GLY A 185 -5.05 -6.68 8.01
C GLY A 185 -3.85 -7.56 7.70
N TYR A 186 -2.99 -7.05 6.82
CA TYR A 186 -1.72 -7.66 6.47
C TYR A 186 -0.61 -6.64 6.62
N ARG A 187 0.54 -7.11 7.10
CA ARG A 187 1.81 -6.40 7.08
C ARG A 187 2.74 -7.09 6.09
N LEU A 188 3.44 -6.31 5.27
CA LEU A 188 4.49 -6.83 4.38
C LEU A 188 5.82 -6.81 5.15
N VAL A 189 6.35 -7.98 5.46
CA VAL A 189 7.72 -8.15 5.97
C VAL A 189 8.66 -8.11 4.77
N ALA A 190 9.37 -7.00 4.60
CA ALA A 190 10.14 -6.78 3.38
C ALA A 190 11.49 -7.50 3.41
N ASP A 191 11.89 -8.11 2.30
CA ASP A 191 13.25 -8.60 2.05
C ASP A 191 14.01 -7.72 1.07
N ARG A 192 13.29 -6.85 0.37
CA ARG A 192 13.85 -5.91 -0.59
C ARG A 192 13.05 -4.62 -0.59
N VAL A 193 13.74 -3.51 -0.43
CA VAL A 193 13.18 -2.15 -0.57
C VAL A 193 13.95 -1.43 -1.66
N GLU A 194 13.25 -0.78 -2.58
CA GLU A 194 13.87 0.03 -3.65
C GLU A 194 13.25 1.41 -3.68
N LEU A 195 14.10 2.43 -3.66
CA LEU A 195 13.73 3.81 -3.91
C LEU A 195 14.19 4.19 -5.31
N TRP A 196 13.26 4.76 -6.07
CA TRP A 196 13.46 5.22 -7.43
C TRP A 196 13.19 6.73 -7.49
N ALA A 197 14.12 7.49 -8.05
CA ALA A 197 13.98 8.92 -8.31
C ALA A 197 14.20 9.22 -9.80
N GLY A 198 13.22 9.91 -10.39
CA GLY A 198 13.26 10.32 -11.79
C GLY A 198 14.31 11.41 -12.02
N ARG A 199 15.04 11.32 -13.13
CA ARG A 199 16.13 12.21 -13.52
C ARG A 199 16.05 12.52 -15.02
N PRO A 200 16.60 13.67 -15.46
CA PRO A 200 16.73 13.98 -16.88
C PRO A 200 17.40 12.85 -17.66
N SER A 201 17.14 12.77 -18.96
CA SER A 201 17.75 11.79 -19.87
C SER A 201 17.49 10.31 -19.53
N ARG A 202 16.50 10.02 -18.65
CA ARG A 202 16.17 8.67 -18.19
C ARG A 202 17.26 7.98 -17.37
N LEU A 203 18.29 8.72 -16.94
CA LEU A 203 19.35 8.21 -16.08
C LEU A 203 18.88 8.23 -14.62
N HIS A 204 17.82 7.47 -14.33
CA HIS A 204 17.13 7.47 -13.04
C HIS A 204 18.01 6.95 -11.92
N ASP A 205 17.84 7.51 -10.72
CA ASP A 205 18.52 7.02 -9.54
C ASP A 205 17.72 5.87 -8.93
N ARG A 206 18.40 4.75 -8.65
CA ARG A 206 17.79 3.54 -8.07
C ARG A 206 18.67 3.01 -6.96
N ILE A 207 18.21 3.13 -5.72
CA ILE A 207 18.89 2.59 -4.55
C ILE A 207 18.05 1.46 -3.99
N VAL A 208 18.68 0.30 -3.79
CA VAL A 208 18.03 -0.90 -3.27
C VAL A 208 18.72 -1.35 -1.99
N TRP A 209 17.89 -1.72 -1.02
CA TRP A 209 18.28 -2.43 0.19
C TRP A 209 17.80 -3.87 0.05
N GLU A 210 18.73 -4.82 0.16
CA GLU A 210 18.44 -6.26 0.21
C GLU A 210 18.75 -6.79 1.61
N ARG A 211 17.82 -7.56 2.18
CA ARG A 211 18.00 -8.17 3.49
C ARG A 211 19.11 -9.22 3.45
N VAL A 212 20.06 -9.11 4.37
CA VAL A 212 21.21 -10.04 4.52
C VAL A 212 21.28 -10.70 5.90
N ALA A 213 20.53 -10.19 6.87
CA ALA A 213 20.37 -10.79 8.20
C ALA A 213 18.97 -10.47 8.77
N PRO A 214 18.53 -11.16 9.83
CA PRO A 214 17.34 -10.77 10.59
C PRO A 214 17.49 -9.36 11.17
N GLY A 215 16.39 -8.59 11.21
CA GLY A 215 16.35 -7.24 11.77
C GLY A 215 15.24 -6.39 11.16
N GLY A 216 14.97 -5.23 11.73
CA GLY A 216 13.96 -4.30 11.21
C GLY A 216 14.42 -3.56 9.95
N LEU A 217 13.53 -2.77 9.35
CA LEU A 217 13.83 -1.83 8.26
C LEU A 217 14.71 -0.65 8.73
N ASP A 218 14.90 -0.51 10.03
CA ASP A 218 15.75 0.47 10.72
C ASP A 218 17.13 -0.09 11.12
N ASP A 219 17.32 -1.42 11.05
CA ASP A 219 18.57 -2.07 11.45
C ASP A 219 19.59 -2.13 10.31
N ALA A 220 20.58 -1.25 10.34
CA ALA A 220 21.63 -1.19 9.32
C ALA A 220 22.40 -2.52 9.13
N ALA A 221 22.54 -3.35 10.16
CA ALA A 221 23.23 -4.63 10.04
C ALA A 221 22.42 -5.68 9.27
N ALA A 222 21.10 -5.49 9.17
CA ALA A 222 20.20 -6.40 8.47
C ALA A 222 20.18 -6.19 6.95
N TRP A 223 20.74 -5.09 6.44
CA TRP A 223 20.59 -4.68 5.05
C TRP A 223 21.91 -4.44 4.33
N ARG A 224 21.92 -4.78 3.04
CA ARG A 224 22.96 -4.38 2.10
C ARG A 224 22.37 -3.42 1.09
N ARG A 225 22.92 -2.21 1.04
CA ARG A 225 22.54 -1.18 0.07
C ARG A 225 23.37 -1.26 -1.21
N THR A 226 22.74 -1.14 -2.37
CA THR A 226 23.41 -1.02 -3.67
C THR A 226 22.68 -0.04 -4.59
N ARG A 227 23.39 0.51 -5.59
CA ARG A 227 22.78 1.26 -6.70
C ARG A 227 22.51 0.32 -7.86
N LEU A 228 21.35 0.48 -8.49
CA LEU A 228 21.00 -0.22 -9.73
C LEU A 228 21.07 0.74 -10.92
N ALA A 229 21.40 0.19 -12.10
CA ALA A 229 21.21 0.92 -13.35
C ALA A 229 19.71 1.19 -13.59
N PRO A 230 19.35 2.31 -14.23
CA PRO A 230 17.96 2.64 -14.57
C PRO A 230 17.32 1.64 -15.53
#